data_AF-A0A3S4IHS0-F1
#
_entry.id   AF-A0A3S4IHS0-F1
#
_cell.length_a   1.000
_cell.length_b   1.000
_cell.length_c   1.000
_cell.angle_alpha   90.00
_cell.angle_beta   90.00
_cell.angle_gamma   90.00
#
_symmetry.space_group_name_H-M   'P 1'
#
loop_
_entity.id
_entity.type
_entity.pdbx_description
1 polymer ?
#
loop_
_entity_poly.entity_id
_entity_poly.type
_entity_poly.pdbx_seq_one_letter_code
_entity_poly.pdbx_strand_id
1 'polypeptide(L)'
;MVLGDAMIVNLAQSTGYRLTKGFCAARQPRIVIRHKETNMKLQLALDELTLPEAMVFMDKVVDDVDIIEVGTPFLIREGVNAIKAIKEKYPHKEVLADAKIMDGGHFESQLLFDAGAGLCPRC
;
A
#
# COMPACT_ATOMS: atom_id res chain seq x y z
N MET A 1 -29.86 -31.70 -15.29
CA MET A 1 -29.67 -30.57 -14.35
C MET A 1 -28.89 -31.10 -13.15
N VAL A 2 -27.58 -30.89 -13.11
CA VAL A 2 -26.80 -31.21 -11.92
C VAL A 2 -26.86 -29.96 -11.04
N LEU A 3 -27.51 -30.07 -9.88
CA LEU A 3 -27.80 -28.95 -8.96
C LEU A 3 -26.56 -28.17 -8.44
N GLY A 4 -25.34 -28.57 -8.80
CA GLY A 4 -24.09 -27.93 -8.36
C GLY A 4 -23.65 -26.71 -9.18
N ASP A 5 -23.87 -26.72 -10.51
CA ASP A 5 -23.32 -25.66 -11.37
C ASP A 5 -24.03 -24.31 -11.20
N ALA A 6 -25.35 -24.33 -10.96
CA ALA A 6 -26.11 -23.10 -10.73
C ALA A 6 -25.75 -22.41 -9.40
N MET A 7 -25.41 -23.19 -8.36
CA MET A 7 -24.96 -22.66 -7.06
C MET A 7 -23.59 -21.99 -7.16
N ILE A 8 -22.66 -22.57 -7.92
CA ILE A 8 -21.29 -22.04 -8.07
C ILE A 8 -21.28 -20.74 -8.89
N VAL A 9 -22.12 -20.64 -9.93
CA VAL A 9 -22.22 -19.42 -10.76
C VAL A 9 -22.85 -18.27 -9.97
N ASN A 10 -23.87 -18.54 -9.15
CA ASN A 10 -24.52 -17.50 -8.33
C ASN A 10 -23.60 -16.95 -7.23
N LEU A 11 -22.75 -17.78 -6.63
CA LEU A 11 -21.78 -17.32 -5.62
C LEU A 11 -20.69 -16.43 -6.23
N ALA A 12 -20.26 -16.72 -7.46
CA ALA A 12 -19.28 -15.90 -8.17
C ALA A 12 -19.83 -14.52 -8.59
N GLN A 13 -21.13 -14.44 -8.89
CA GLN A 13 -21.79 -13.18 -9.27
C GLN A 13 -22.05 -12.25 -8.07
N SER A 14 -22.16 -12.77 -6.83
CA SER A 14 -22.34 -11.95 -5.63
C SER A 14 -21.03 -11.49 -4.96
N THR A 15 -19.87 -12.00 -5.39
CA THR A 15 -18.59 -11.81 -4.69
C THR A 15 -17.47 -11.20 -5.55
N GLY A 16 -17.74 -10.80 -6.81
CA GLY A 16 -16.75 -10.10 -7.66
C GLY A 16 -15.66 -10.98 -8.30
N TYR A 17 -15.75 -12.30 -8.18
CA TYR A 17 -14.76 -13.22 -8.74
C TYR A 17 -14.96 -13.45 -10.24
N ARG A 18 -13.92 -13.21 -11.06
CA ARG A 18 -13.91 -13.55 -12.49
C ARG A 18 -13.25 -14.93 -12.70
N LEU A 19 -14.06 -15.92 -13.04
CA LEU A 19 -13.59 -17.26 -13.43
C LEU A 19 -13.09 -17.23 -14.89
N THR A 20 -11.77 -17.28 -15.10
CA THR A 20 -11.22 -17.57 -16.43
C THR A 20 -10.86 -19.05 -16.50
N LYS A 21 -11.57 -19.83 -17.34
CA LYS A 21 -11.18 -21.21 -17.64
C LYS A 21 -9.90 -21.18 -18.48
N GLY A 22 -8.75 -21.43 -17.86
CA GLY A 22 -7.53 -21.81 -18.58
C GLY A 22 -7.64 -23.27 -19.01
N PHE A 23 -7.76 -23.53 -20.30
CA PHE A 23 -7.79 -24.89 -20.83
C PHE A 23 -6.33 -25.35 -21.05
N CYS A 24 -5.82 -26.21 -20.17
CA CYS A 24 -4.56 -26.93 -20.37
C CYS A 24 -4.87 -28.42 -20.44
N ALA A 25 -4.63 -29.03 -21.60
CA ALA A 25 -5.31 -30.24 -22.05
C ALA A 25 -4.85 -31.59 -21.42
N ALA A 26 -4.16 -31.63 -20.27
CA ALA A 26 -3.62 -32.93 -19.81
C ALA A 26 -3.37 -33.14 -18.30
N ARG A 27 -3.77 -32.24 -17.40
CA ARG A 27 -3.72 -32.52 -15.94
C ARG A 27 -4.96 -31.96 -15.28
N GLN A 28 -5.44 -32.68 -14.26
CA GLN A 28 -6.60 -32.38 -13.40
C GLN A 28 -6.92 -30.89 -13.29
N PRO A 29 -8.20 -30.48 -13.25
CA PRO A 29 -8.57 -29.08 -13.09
C PRO A 29 -8.01 -28.56 -11.76
N ARG A 30 -6.81 -27.97 -11.82
CA ARG A 30 -6.26 -27.22 -10.71
C ARG A 30 -6.99 -25.89 -10.75
N ILE A 31 -8.09 -25.82 -10.00
CA ILE A 31 -8.76 -24.55 -9.72
C ILE A 31 -7.73 -23.71 -8.96
N VAL A 32 -7.03 -22.85 -9.69
CA VAL A 32 -6.22 -21.81 -9.07
C VAL A 32 -7.21 -20.73 -8.66
N ILE A 33 -7.63 -20.74 -7.40
CA ILE A 33 -8.29 -19.58 -6.81
C ILE A 33 -7.20 -18.51 -6.68
N ARG A 34 -7.08 -17.66 -7.69
CA ARG A 34 -6.41 -16.37 -7.51
C ARG A 34 -7.38 -15.53 -6.70
N HIS A 35 -7.00 -15.14 -5.48
CA HIS A 35 -7.68 -14.04 -4.79
C HIS A 35 -7.63 -12.83 -5.74
N LYS A 36 -8.78 -12.45 -6.28
CA LYS A 36 -8.92 -11.26 -7.11
C LYS A 36 -9.66 -10.25 -6.24
N GLU A 37 -8.96 -9.15 -5.96
CA GLU A 37 -9.45 -7.90 -5.38
C GLU A 37 -9.90 -7.97 -3.92
N THR A 38 -8.93 -7.98 -2.99
CA THR A 38 -9.12 -7.26 -1.73
C THR A 38 -8.80 -5.79 -2.00
N ASN A 39 -9.79 -4.90 -1.89
CA ASN A 39 -9.63 -3.44 -1.95
C ASN A 39 -8.89 -2.90 -0.70
N MET A 40 -7.96 -3.68 -0.15
CA MET A 40 -7.18 -3.38 1.03
C MET A 40 -5.85 -2.81 0.57
N LYS A 41 -5.54 -1.59 1.00
CA LYS A 41 -4.23 -0.99 0.82
C LYS A 41 -3.30 -1.47 1.94
N LEU A 42 -2.06 -1.81 1.60
CA LEU A 42 -1.02 -2.10 2.59
C LEU A 42 -0.23 -0.83 2.91
N GLN A 43 -0.13 -0.51 4.20
CA GLN A 43 0.65 0.61 4.71
C GLN A 43 1.87 0.11 5.49
N LEU A 44 3.04 0.68 5.21
CA LEU A 44 4.30 0.37 5.88
C LEU A 44 4.80 1.59 6.65
N ALA A 45 4.92 1.46 7.97
CA ALA A 45 5.52 2.47 8.83
C ALA A 45 7.03 2.30 8.96
N LEU A 46 7.77 3.39 8.77
CA LEU A 46 9.22 3.47 8.96
C LEU A 46 9.50 4.29 10.23
N ASP A 47 9.78 3.61 11.34
CA ASP A 47 10.04 4.24 12.65
C ASP A 47 11.50 4.11 13.12
N GLU A 48 12.06 2.89 13.03
CA GLU A 48 13.32 2.57 13.71
C GLU A 48 14.55 2.78 12.82
N LEU A 49 14.40 2.61 11.51
CA LEU A 49 15.50 2.58 10.55
C LEU A 49 16.13 3.97 10.35
N THR A 50 17.42 3.98 10.03
CA THR A 50 18.07 5.17 9.46
C THR A 50 17.67 5.36 7.99
N LEU A 51 17.83 6.56 7.43
CA LEU A 51 17.45 6.82 6.04
C LEU A 51 18.12 5.85 5.02
N PRO A 52 19.43 5.55 5.10
CA PRO A 52 20.06 4.59 4.20
C PRO A 52 19.50 3.17 4.35
N GLU A 53 19.28 2.71 5.58
CA GLU A 53 18.71 1.38 5.86
C GLU A 53 17.26 1.29 5.37
N ALA A 54 16.46 2.32 5.59
CA ALA A 54 15.10 2.43 5.09
C ALA A 54 15.07 2.33 3.57
N MET A 55 15.98 3.00 2.86
CA MET A 55 16.07 2.92 1.40
C MET A 55 16.39 1.52 0.88
N VAL A 56 17.29 0.80 1.55
CA VAL A 56 17.64 -0.59 1.20
C VAL A 56 16.50 -1.55 1.53
N PHE A 57 15.78 -1.31 2.62
CA PHE A 57 14.61 -2.10 3.00
C PHE A 57 13.46 -1.88 2.01
N MET A 58 13.16 -0.62 1.69
CA MET A 58 12.11 -0.23 0.75
C MET A 58 12.30 -0.87 -0.63
N ASP A 59 13.53 -0.96 -1.14
CA ASP A 59 13.81 -1.62 -2.43
C ASP A 59 13.34 -3.08 -2.50
N LYS A 60 13.14 -3.74 -1.36
CA LYS A 60 12.70 -5.14 -1.30
C LYS A 60 11.18 -5.28 -1.19
N VAL A 61 10.49 -4.27 -0.66
CA VAL A 61 9.08 -4.38 -0.24
C VAL A 61 8.15 -3.37 -0.94
N VAL A 62 8.71 -2.39 -1.66
CA VAL A 62 7.95 -1.29 -2.25
C VAL A 62 6.88 -1.75 -3.23
N ASP A 63 7.07 -2.86 -3.93
CA ASP A 63 6.09 -3.37 -4.90
C ASP A 63 4.82 -3.91 -4.23
N ASP A 64 4.92 -4.40 -3.00
CA ASP A 64 3.81 -4.97 -2.23
C ASP A 64 3.10 -3.92 -1.35
N VAL A 65 3.70 -2.75 -1.15
CA VAL A 65 3.20 -1.69 -0.27
C VAL A 65 2.55 -0.57 -1.09
N ASP A 66 1.37 -0.11 -0.66
CA ASP A 66 0.67 0.99 -1.33
C ASP A 66 1.03 2.36 -0.73
N ILE A 67 1.10 2.43 0.61
CA ILE A 67 1.34 3.67 1.36
C ILE A 67 2.61 3.52 2.21
N ILE A 68 3.52 4.48 2.06
CA ILE A 68 4.73 4.57 2.87
C ILE A 68 4.48 5.61 3.96
N GLU A 69 4.43 5.17 5.20
CA GLU A 69 4.32 6.04 6.36
C GLU A 69 5.72 6.40 6.89
N VAL A 70 6.00 7.69 6.89
CA VAL A 70 7.14 8.27 7.57
C VAL A 70 6.72 8.52 9.02
N GLY A 71 7.12 7.60 9.90
CA GLY A 71 6.72 7.61 11.29
C GLY A 71 7.31 8.78 12.08
N THR A 72 6.74 9.08 13.25
CA THR A 72 7.15 10.23 14.07
C THR A 72 8.64 10.20 14.45
N PRO A 73 9.24 9.09 14.94
CA PRO A 73 10.66 9.07 15.28
C PRO A 73 11.57 9.31 14.08
N PHE A 74 11.16 8.84 12.90
CA PHE A 74 11.91 9.00 11.67
C PHE A 74 11.84 10.45 11.15
N LEU A 75 10.67 11.09 11.23
CA LEU A 75 10.50 12.52 11.00
C LEU A 75 11.30 13.38 11.98
N ILE A 76 11.36 13.02 13.26
CA ILE A 76 12.15 13.77 14.25
C ILE A 76 13.65 13.70 13.91
N ARG A 77 14.13 12.54 13.44
CA ARG A 77 15.55 12.32 13.13
C ARG A 77 15.99 13.00 11.84
N GLU A 78 15.25 12.80 10.76
CA GLU A 78 15.65 13.19 9.41
C GLU A 78 14.92 14.47 8.92
N GLY A 79 13.86 14.88 9.61
CA GLY A 79 13.00 15.98 9.20
C GLY A 79 12.27 15.70 7.89
N VAL A 80 11.94 16.78 7.18
CA VAL A 80 11.28 16.71 5.86
C VAL A 80 12.13 16.05 4.78
N ASN A 81 13.44 15.87 5.02
CA ASN A 81 14.34 15.23 4.05
C ASN A 81 14.00 13.75 3.84
N ALA A 82 13.49 13.05 4.86
CA ALA A 82 13.01 11.67 4.70
C ALA A 82 11.89 11.59 3.67
N ILE A 83 10.91 12.49 3.74
CA ILE A 83 9.79 12.57 2.79
C ILE A 83 10.33 12.84 1.38
N LYS A 84 11.21 13.83 1.23
CA LYS A 84 11.78 14.20 -0.08
C LYS A 84 12.54 13.03 -0.71
N ALA A 85 13.40 12.37 0.05
CA ALA A 85 14.21 11.26 -0.43
C ALA A 85 13.32 10.08 -0.88
N ILE A 86 12.33 9.71 -0.06
CA ILE A 86 11.36 8.65 -0.41
C ILE A 86 10.58 9.04 -1.68
N LYS A 87 10.11 10.28 -1.77
CA LYS A 87 9.30 10.74 -2.91
C LYS A 87 10.11 10.85 -4.19
N GLU A 88 11.37 11.24 -4.12
CA GLU A 88 12.30 11.27 -5.25
C GLU A 88 12.55 9.86 -5.80
N LYS A 89 12.77 8.89 -4.92
CA LYS A 89 13.03 7.49 -5.32
C LYS A 89 11.76 6.75 -5.77
N TYR A 90 10.62 7.02 -5.12
CA TYR A 90 9.34 6.36 -5.39
C TYR A 90 8.24 7.38 -5.69
N PRO A 91 8.31 8.11 -6.83
CA PRO A 91 7.40 9.21 -7.14
C PRO A 91 5.94 8.77 -7.27
N HIS A 92 5.71 7.51 -7.63
CA HIS A 92 4.37 6.93 -7.81
C HIS A 92 3.74 6.42 -6.50
N LYS A 93 4.51 6.31 -5.42
CA LYS A 93 3.99 5.82 -4.13
C LYS A 93 3.36 6.95 -3.33
N GLU A 94 2.32 6.59 -2.58
CA GLU A 94 1.64 7.48 -1.65
C GLU A 94 2.47 7.55 -0.36
N VAL A 95 2.75 8.77 0.11
CA VAL A 95 3.56 8.99 1.32
C VAL A 95 2.68 9.64 2.38
N LEU A 96 2.58 8.99 3.54
CA LEU A 96 1.90 9.48 4.73
C LEU A 96 2.95 10.03 5.70
N ALA A 97 2.84 11.30 6.09
CA ALA A 97 3.70 11.90 7.10
C ALA A 97 3.00 11.89 8.46
N ASP A 98 3.43 11.01 9.39
CA ASP A 98 2.88 10.94 10.75
C ASP A 98 3.57 11.92 11.70
N ALA A 99 3.39 13.20 11.40
CA ALA A 99 4.01 14.30 12.14
C ALA A 99 3.32 14.61 13.48
N LYS A 100 2.15 13.99 13.76
CA LYS A 100 1.39 14.20 15.01
C LYS A 100 1.13 15.68 15.30
N ILE A 101 0.73 16.44 14.28
CA ILE A 101 0.51 17.88 14.36
C ILE A 101 -0.66 18.19 15.31
N MET A 102 -0.41 19.02 16.33
CA MET A 102 -1.40 19.45 17.31
C MET A 102 -1.66 20.97 17.27
N ASP A 103 -0.60 21.79 17.25
CA ASP A 103 -0.72 23.25 17.42
C ASP A 103 -0.67 24.02 16.09
N GLY A 104 0.04 23.49 15.09
CA GLY A 104 0.35 24.17 13.82
C GLY A 104 -0.35 23.62 12.59
N GLY A 105 -1.59 23.10 12.73
CA GLY A 105 -2.35 22.37 11.70
C GLY A 105 -2.08 22.74 10.24
N HIS A 106 -2.36 23.99 9.85
CA HIS A 106 -2.18 24.42 8.46
C HIS A 106 -0.70 24.56 8.06
N PHE A 107 0.07 25.31 8.85
CA PHE A 107 1.46 25.64 8.52
C PHE A 107 2.37 24.41 8.52
N GLU A 108 2.30 23.58 9.56
CA GLU A 108 3.14 22.38 9.69
C GLU A 108 2.79 21.34 8.62
N SER A 109 1.50 21.16 8.31
CA SER A 109 1.12 20.23 7.24
C SER A 109 1.55 20.72 5.86
N GLN A 110 1.52 22.03 5.62
CA GLN A 110 2.02 22.60 4.36
C GLN A 110 3.50 22.29 4.15
N LEU A 111 4.33 22.37 5.19
CA LEU A 111 5.75 22.01 5.10
C LEU A 111 5.97 20.56 4.66
N LEU A 112 5.08 19.65 5.08
CA LEU A 112 5.15 18.23 4.72
C LEU A 112 4.63 17.98 3.31
N PHE A 113 3.56 18.66 2.90
CA PHE A 113 3.05 18.60 1.53
C PHE A 113 4.05 19.17 0.53
N ASP A 114 4.69 20.30 0.84
CA ASP A 114 5.75 20.91 0.02
C ASP A 114 6.97 20.00 -0.09
N ALA A 115 7.22 19.16 0.92
CA ALA A 115 8.25 18.12 0.89
C ALA A 115 7.87 16.89 0.06
N GLY A 116 6.62 16.75 -0.35
CA GLY A 116 6.13 15.68 -1.21
C GLY A 116 5.25 14.63 -0.52
N ALA A 117 4.81 14.86 0.71
CA ALA A 117 3.81 14.00 1.35
C ALA A 117 2.48 14.05 0.57
N GLY A 118 1.82 12.91 0.42
CA GLY A 118 0.47 12.84 -0.15
C GLY A 118 -0.61 12.98 0.91
N LEU A 119 -0.32 12.51 2.13
CA LEU A 119 -1.24 12.49 3.26
C LEU A 119 -0.52 12.99 4.51
N CYS A 120 -1.22 13.73 5.34
CA CYS A 120 -0.75 14.17 6.65
C CYS A 120 -1.94 14.24 7.62
N PRO A 121 -2.05 13.33 8.59
CA PRO A 121 -3.08 13.40 9.62
C PRO A 121 -2.86 14.65 10.47
N ARG A 122 -3.93 15.41 10.68
CA ARG A 122 -3.96 16.55 11.60
C ARG A 122 -4.96 16.25 12.70
N CYS A 123 -4.63 16.61 13.93
CA CYS A 123 -5.54 16.54 15.06
C CYS A 123 -6.54 17.71 15.07
#